data_AF-D4F803-F1
#
_entry.id   AF-D4F803-F1
#
_cell.length_a   1.000
_cell.length_b   1.000
_cell.length_c   1.000
_cell.angle_alpha   90.00
_cell.angle_beta   90.00
_cell.angle_gamma   90.00
#
_symmetry.space_group_name_H-M   'P 1'
#
loop_
_entity.id
_entity.type
_entity.pdbx_description
1 polymer ?
#
loop_
_entity_poly.entity_id
_entity_poly.type
_entity_poly.pdbx_seq_one_letter_code
_entity_poly.pdbx_strand_id
1 'polypeptide(L)' 'DAGVKMDSGIIAKYISRLAGIPPSSVDEMQPADLNTISWDILGFFLGTSAQDNS' A
#
# COMPACT_ATOMS: atom_id res chain seq x y z
N ASP A 1 -10.24 19.25 -7.41
CA ASP A 1 -10.61 17.86 -7.09
C ASP A 1 -9.38 17.00 -7.28
N ALA A 2 -8.65 16.72 -6.20
CA ALA A 2 -7.40 15.95 -6.24
C ALA A 2 -7.66 14.59 -5.58
N GLY A 3 -8.48 13.77 -6.23
CA GLY A 3 -8.80 12.43 -5.76
C GLY A 3 -7.57 11.52 -5.85
N VAL A 4 -7.19 10.90 -4.74
CA VAL A 4 -6.13 9.90 -4.69
C VAL A 4 -6.64 8.65 -5.41
N LYS A 5 -6.06 8.34 -6.56
CA LYS A 5 -6.41 7.14 -7.33
C LYS A 5 -5.52 5.98 -6.92
N MET A 6 -6.11 4.97 -6.30
CA MET A 6 -5.43 3.72 -5.99
C MET A 6 -5.31 2.88 -7.26
N ASP A 7 -4.08 2.66 -7.72
CA ASP A 7 -3.78 1.70 -8.77
C ASP A 7 -3.27 0.41 -8.12
N SER A 8 -4.06 -0.65 -8.22
CA SER A 8 -3.76 -1.95 -7.62
C SER A 8 -2.45 -2.56 -8.17
N GLY A 9 -2.12 -2.30 -9.44
CA GLY A 9 -0.87 -2.76 -10.04
C GLY A 9 0.35 -2.03 -9.49
N ILE A 10 0.21 -0.77 -9.10
CA ILE A 10 1.28 -0.01 -8.42
C ILE A 10 1.42 -0.47 -6.96
N ILE A 11 0.30 -0.68 -6.26
CA ILE A 11 0.30 -1.19 -4.89
C ILE A 11 1.00 -2.55 -4.84
N ALA A 12 0.66 -3.49 -5.73
CA ALA A 12 1.27 -4.81 -5.77
C ALA A 12 2.80 -4.76 -5.99
N LYS A 13 3.29 -3.81 -6.79
CA LYS A 13 4.75 -3.59 -6.97
C LYS A 13 5.41 -3.08 -5.70
N TYR A 14 4.76 -2.16 -4.97
CA TYR A 14 5.27 -1.71 -3.67
C TYR A 14 5.27 -2.84 -2.65
N ILE A 15 4.22 -3.65 -2.58
CA ILE A 15 4.15 -4.81 -1.68
C ILE A 15 5.28 -5.79 -1.99
N SER A 16 5.42 -6.21 -3.26
CA SER A 16 6.49 -7.12 -3.68
C SER A 16 7.88 -6.58 -3.34
N ARG A 17 8.12 -5.28 -3.59
CA ARG A 17 9.44 -4.66 -3.33
C ARG A 17 9.73 -4.45 -1.84
N LEU A 18 8.73 -4.05 -1.04
CA LEU A 18 8.90 -3.77 0.38
C LEU A 18 8.92 -5.04 1.23
N ALA A 19 8.11 -6.04 0.87
CA ALA A 19 8.09 -7.33 1.55
C ALA A 19 9.16 -8.31 1.04
N GLY A 20 9.82 -8.00 -0.09
CA GLY A 20 10.86 -8.85 -0.67
C GLY A 20 10.33 -10.17 -1.24
N ILE A 21 9.05 -10.21 -1.60
CA ILE A 21 8.37 -11.40 -2.14
C ILE A 21 8.14 -11.25 -3.65
N PRO A 22 8.12 -12.35 -4.42
CA PRO A 22 7.82 -12.28 -5.85
C PRO A 22 6.37 -11.82 -6.09
N PRO A 23 6.08 -11.17 -7.23
CA PRO A 23 4.73 -10.70 -7.55
C PRO A 23 3.67 -11.81 -7.53
N SER A 24 4.04 -13.04 -7.93
CA SER A 24 3.15 -14.20 -7.85
C SER A 24 2.68 -14.50 -6.43
N SER A 25 3.52 -14.24 -5.41
CA SER A 25 3.12 -14.38 -4.02
C SER A 25 2.16 -13.27 -3.57
N VAL A 26 2.20 -12.10 -4.22
CA VAL A 26 1.23 -11.02 -3.99
C VAL A 26 -0.13 -11.38 -4.60
N ASP A 27 -0.14 -12.02 -5.77
CA ASP A 27 -1.36 -12.49 -6.44
C ASP A 27 -2.10 -13.59 -5.65
N GLU A 28 -1.37 -14.35 -4.83
CA GLU A 28 -1.93 -15.38 -3.94
C GLU A 28 -2.41 -14.83 -2.58
N MET A 29 -2.18 -13.54 -2.29
CA MET A 29 -2.59 -12.93 -1.02
C MET A 29 -4.10 -12.83 -0.90
N GLN A 30 -4.60 -12.97 0.33
CA GLN A 30 -6.01 -12.78 0.56
C GLN A 30 -6.39 -11.31 0.33
N PRO A 31 -7.59 -11.02 -0.22
CA PRO A 31 -8.03 -9.65 -0.45
C PRO A 31 -8.03 -8.78 0.81
N ALA A 32 -8.25 -9.39 1.98
CA ALA A 32 -8.19 -8.72 3.28
C ALA A 32 -6.78 -8.21 3.62
N ASP A 33 -5.75 -9.00 3.31
CA ASP A 33 -4.35 -8.65 3.55
C ASP A 33 -3.92 -7.52 2.59
N LEU A 34 -4.30 -7.63 1.31
CA LEU A 34 -4.04 -6.60 0.31
C LEU A 34 -4.67 -5.26 0.71
N ASN A 35 -5.90 -5.27 1.21
CA ASN A 35 -6.56 -4.05 1.67
C ASN A 35 -5.82 -3.43 2.87
N THR A 36 -5.44 -4.25 3.85
CA THR A 36 -4.67 -3.80 5.03
C THR A 36 -3.36 -3.14 4.62
N ILE A 37 -2.58 -3.80 3.77
CA ILE A 37 -1.29 -3.28 3.31
C ILE A 37 -1.47 -2.05 2.40
N SER A 38 -2.55 -2.01 1.62
CA SER A 38 -2.91 -0.83 0.83
C SER A 38 -3.09 0.39 1.73
N TRP A 39 -3.79 0.24 2.87
CA TRP A 39 -3.97 1.32 3.84
C TRP A 39 -2.66 1.81 4.46
N ASP A 40 -1.70 0.92 4.73
CA ASP A 40 -0.38 1.31 5.23
C ASP A 40 0.41 2.14 4.20
N ILE A 41 0.41 1.68 2.94
CA ILE A 41 1.07 2.38 1.83
C ILE A 41 0.43 3.76 1.62
N LEU A 42 -0.90 3.81 1.63
CA LEU A 42 -1.64 5.06 1.49
C LEU A 42 -1.40 5.98 2.67
N GLY A 43 -1.36 5.45 3.89
CA GLY A 43 -1.05 6.23 5.09
C GLY A 43 0.29 6.95 4.98
N PHE A 44 1.31 6.26 4.45
CA PHE A 44 2.62 6.86 4.17
C PHE A 44 2.52 8.05 3.20
N PHE A 45 1.78 7.93 2.10
CA PHE A 45 1.66 8.99 1.09
C PHE A 45 0.67 10.11 1.45
N LEU A 46 -0.38 9.79 2.20
CA LEU A 46 -1.43 10.73 2.64
C LEU A 46 -1.02 11.53 3.89
N GLY A 47 0.16 11.27 4.45
CA GLY A 47 0.66 12.02 5.61
C GLY A 47 0.00 11.61 6.92
N THR A 48 -0.47 10.36 7.07
CA THR A 48 -0.77 9.81 8.40
C THR A 48 0.49 9.44 9.19
N SER A 49 1.63 10.05 8.86
CA SER A 49 2.49 10.64 9.90
C SER A 49 1.68 11.72 10.64
N ALA A 50 0.58 11.33 11.27
CA ALA A 50 -0.10 12.16 12.21
C ALA A 50 0.88 12.39 13.36
N GLN A 51 1.25 13.66 13.52
CA GLN A 51 1.87 14.27 14.68
C GLN A 51 3.41 14.39 14.67
N ASP A 52 3.90 15.29 13.81
CA ASP A 52 4.92 16.23 14.28
C ASP A 52 4.21 17.22 15.23
N ASN A 53 4.33 16.95 16.53
CA ASN A 53 3.97 17.86 17.60
C ASN A 53 5.16 18.83 17.77
N SER A 54 5.10 19.97 17.08
CA SER A 54 5.98 21.12 17.31
C SER A 54 5.21 22.30 17.85
#